data_AF-G9ZVS3-F1
#
_entry.id   AF-G9ZVS3-F1
#
_cell.length_a   1.000
_cell.length_b   1.000
_cell.length_c   1.000
_cell.angle_alpha   90.00
_cell.angle_beta   90.00
_cell.angle_gamma   90.00
#
_symmetry.space_group_name_H-M   'P 1'
#
loop_
_entity.id
_entity.type
_entity.pdbx_description
1 polymer ?
#
loop_
_entity_poly.entity_id
_entity_poly.type
_entity_poly.pdbx_seq_one_letter_code
_entity_poly.pdbx_strand_id
1 'polypeptide(L)'
;MALTAGTIWSGLALRRMRAAADPDAPSRAVAIPASWEDEAGMALAALAPGQGSTSLPGLAEAWIGRLLTRGQRLSLLREDEQEALAESLRGLLIARRGAPGAATWRNDAKAEPRFVLNLPAFLDDAGGFDIIGYAAAIRTGIRALDILTGGKAHALRLGYADLSGLLAALGLPYDSAEARDVAACVTALTRGVAEFASAELAERFGARESACLFWPAPP
;
A
#
# COMPACT_ATOMS: atom_id res chain seq x y z
N MET A 1 -16.87 -6.53 17.74
CA MET A 1 -16.89 -7.33 16.50
C MET A 1 -17.81 -6.65 15.49
N ALA A 2 -17.49 -5.40 15.11
CA ALA A 2 -18.36 -4.52 14.31
C ALA A 2 -17.63 -3.79 13.15
N LEU A 3 -16.31 -3.91 13.02
CA LEU A 3 -15.52 -3.11 12.07
C LEU A 3 -15.65 -3.56 10.60
N THR A 4 -16.15 -4.76 10.33
CA THR A 4 -16.13 -5.37 9.00
C THR A 4 -17.51 -5.42 8.33
N ALA A 5 -18.59 -5.14 9.06
CA ALA A 5 -19.96 -5.20 8.53
C ALA A 5 -20.19 -4.08 7.51
N GLY A 6 -20.71 -4.42 6.33
CA GLY A 6 -21.00 -3.44 5.27
C GLY A 6 -19.79 -3.01 4.43
N THR A 7 -18.62 -3.60 4.67
CA THR A 7 -17.40 -3.38 3.87
C THR A 7 -17.14 -4.55 2.92
N ILE A 8 -16.17 -4.40 2.01
CA ILE A 8 -15.74 -5.49 1.09
C ILE A 8 -15.29 -6.76 1.83
N TRP A 9 -14.92 -6.66 3.10
CA TRP A 9 -14.55 -7.80 3.93
C TRP A 9 -15.73 -8.73 4.22
N SER A 10 -16.98 -8.24 4.18
CA SER A 10 -18.17 -9.01 4.56
C SER A 10 -18.44 -10.22 3.65
N GLY A 11 -18.04 -10.15 2.38
CA GLY A 11 -18.17 -11.25 1.41
C GLY A 11 -16.94 -12.16 1.31
N LEU A 12 -15.86 -11.84 2.03
CA LEU A 12 -14.58 -12.52 1.87
C LEU A 12 -14.52 -13.76 2.76
N ALA A 13 -14.39 -14.94 2.14
CA ALA A 13 -14.14 -16.18 2.88
C ALA A 13 -12.77 -16.09 3.56
N LEU A 14 -12.74 -16.32 4.88
CA LEU A 14 -11.50 -16.33 5.67
C LEU A 14 -11.19 -17.75 6.14
N ARG A 15 -9.92 -18.14 6.08
CA ARG A 15 -9.40 -19.34 6.73
C ARG A 15 -8.57 -18.95 7.95
N ARG A 16 -8.62 -19.80 8.98
CA ARG A 16 -7.82 -19.63 10.20
C ARG A 16 -6.63 -20.58 10.16
N MET A 17 -5.47 -20.09 10.59
CA MET A 17 -4.26 -20.90 10.71
C MET A 17 -3.43 -20.43 11.90
N ARG A 18 -2.44 -21.24 12.30
CA ARG A 18 -1.39 -20.84 13.24
C ARG A 18 -0.20 -20.37 12.42
N ALA A 19 0.32 -19.20 12.73
CA ALA A 19 1.46 -18.62 12.02
C ALA A 19 2.41 -17.93 13.00
N ALA A 20 3.70 -17.95 12.69
CA ALA A 20 4.75 -17.24 13.41
C ALA A 20 5.44 -16.25 12.47
N ALA A 21 6.11 -15.25 13.03
CA ALA A 21 6.84 -14.25 12.24
C ALA A 21 8.12 -14.83 11.60
N ASP A 22 8.74 -15.77 12.29
CA ASP A 22 9.93 -16.53 11.90
C ASP A 22 9.87 -17.91 12.59
N PRO A 23 10.74 -18.86 12.22
CA PRO A 23 10.72 -20.23 12.77
C PRO A 23 10.88 -20.31 14.30
N ASP A 24 11.51 -19.32 14.92
CA ASP A 24 11.81 -19.29 16.35
C ASP A 24 10.77 -18.49 17.16
N ALA A 25 9.90 -17.72 16.48
CA ALA A 25 8.90 -16.90 17.12
C ALA A 25 7.68 -17.71 17.61
N PRO A 26 7.02 -17.27 18.70
CA PRO A 26 5.79 -17.91 19.17
C PRO A 26 4.68 -17.79 18.12
N SER A 27 4.02 -18.91 17.81
CA SER A 27 2.89 -18.90 16.88
C SER A 27 1.64 -18.27 17.49
N ARG A 28 0.91 -17.52 16.67
CA ARG A 28 -0.39 -16.92 16.98
C ARG A 28 -1.46 -17.40 16.00
N ALA A 29 -2.72 -17.30 16.40
CA ALA A 29 -3.83 -17.56 15.50
C ALA A 29 -4.01 -16.36 14.55
N VAL A 30 -3.99 -16.61 13.25
CA VAL A 30 -4.24 -15.61 12.20
C VAL A 30 -5.43 -16.03 11.33
N ALA A 31 -6.17 -15.04 10.82
CA ALA A 31 -7.20 -15.26 9.81
C ALA A 31 -6.93 -14.40 8.57
N ILE A 32 -6.80 -15.06 7.42
CA ILE A 32 -6.50 -14.46 6.12
C ILE A 32 -7.53 -14.93 5.08
N PRO A 33 -7.63 -14.28 3.92
CA PRO A 33 -8.50 -14.74 2.84
C PRO A 33 -8.21 -16.19 2.48
N ALA A 34 -9.25 -16.99 2.24
CA ALA A 34 -9.12 -18.43 2.03
C ALA A 34 -8.29 -18.77 0.80
N SER A 35 -8.26 -17.89 -0.20
CA SER A 35 -7.49 -18.01 -1.44
C SER A 35 -6.03 -17.51 -1.33
N TRP A 36 -5.59 -17.10 -0.13
CA TRP A 36 -4.22 -16.61 0.07
C TRP A 36 -3.34 -17.67 0.73
N GLU A 37 -2.05 -17.56 0.44
CA GLU A 37 -1.04 -18.57 0.73
C GLU A 37 -0.61 -18.47 2.21
N ASP A 38 -0.01 -19.54 2.74
CA ASP A 38 0.40 -19.60 4.16
C ASP A 38 1.40 -18.49 4.52
N GLU A 39 2.25 -18.11 3.57
CA GLU A 39 3.20 -17.00 3.66
C GLU A 39 2.51 -15.67 3.98
N ALA A 40 1.30 -15.44 3.45
CA ALA A 40 0.53 -14.25 3.79
C ALA A 40 0.08 -14.27 5.26
N GLY A 41 -0.21 -15.45 5.80
CA GLY A 41 -0.53 -15.65 7.22
C GLY A 41 0.68 -15.37 8.12
N MET A 42 1.86 -15.84 7.72
CA MET A 42 3.13 -15.56 8.42
C MET A 42 3.49 -14.08 8.36
N ALA A 43 3.36 -13.45 7.19
CA ALA A 43 3.56 -12.01 7.04
C ALA A 43 2.59 -11.21 7.93
N LEU A 44 1.31 -11.60 7.97
CA LEU A 44 0.34 -10.96 8.86
C LEU A 44 0.71 -11.13 10.34
N ALA A 45 1.18 -12.33 10.74
CA ALA A 45 1.66 -12.57 12.10
C ALA A 45 2.84 -11.66 12.47
N ALA A 46 3.76 -11.41 11.53
CA ALA A 46 4.89 -10.49 11.69
C ALA A 46 4.49 -9.01 11.73
N LEU A 47 3.43 -8.62 11.01
CA LEU A 47 2.93 -7.24 10.98
C LEU A 47 2.07 -6.89 12.20
N ALA A 48 1.41 -7.87 12.78
CA ALA A 48 0.46 -7.69 13.87
C ALA A 48 1.15 -7.28 15.20
N PRO A 49 0.74 -6.18 15.85
CA PRO A 49 1.24 -5.84 17.18
C PRO A 49 0.77 -6.86 18.24
N GLY A 50 1.53 -6.98 19.33
CA GLY A 50 1.23 -7.91 20.44
C GLY A 50 1.47 -9.38 20.08
N GLN A 51 0.84 -10.31 20.82
CA GLN A 51 0.92 -11.77 20.61
C GLN A 51 -0.47 -12.45 20.49
N GLY A 52 -1.54 -11.66 20.49
CA GLY A 52 -2.92 -12.15 20.44
C GLY A 52 -3.32 -12.71 19.07
N SER A 53 -4.52 -13.28 19.00
CA SER A 53 -5.11 -13.65 17.72
C SER A 53 -5.39 -12.41 16.87
N THR A 54 -5.30 -12.56 15.55
CA THR A 54 -5.52 -11.44 14.63
C THR A 54 -6.14 -11.88 13.32
N SER A 55 -6.67 -10.92 12.56
CA SER A 55 -7.20 -11.14 11.22
C SER A 55 -6.79 -10.01 10.29
N LEU A 56 -6.67 -10.32 8.99
CA LEU A 56 -6.34 -9.31 7.99
C LEU A 56 -7.37 -8.15 8.01
N PRO A 57 -8.69 -8.39 7.96
CA PRO A 57 -9.67 -7.30 8.03
C PRO A 57 -9.57 -6.51 9.33
N GLY A 58 -9.36 -7.18 10.47
CA GLY A 58 -9.27 -6.50 11.77
C GLY A 58 -8.07 -5.56 11.85
N LEU A 59 -6.90 -5.99 11.35
CA LEU A 59 -5.71 -5.15 11.31
C LEU A 59 -5.82 -4.04 10.26
N ALA A 60 -6.39 -4.35 9.09
CA ALA A 60 -6.63 -3.39 8.03
C ALA A 60 -7.50 -2.23 8.53
N GLU A 61 -8.69 -2.54 9.05
CA GLU A 61 -9.62 -1.53 9.57
C GLU A 61 -9.03 -0.75 10.73
N ALA A 62 -8.18 -1.37 11.57
CA ALA A 62 -7.53 -0.67 12.67
C ALA A 62 -6.62 0.47 12.16
N TRP A 63 -5.78 0.24 11.16
CA TRP A 63 -4.91 1.31 10.65
C TRP A 63 -5.64 2.26 9.68
N ILE A 64 -6.60 1.77 8.89
CA ILE A 64 -7.45 2.61 8.03
C ILE A 64 -8.24 3.58 8.90
N GLY A 65 -8.92 3.11 9.95
CA GLY A 65 -9.68 3.96 10.86
C GLY A 65 -8.81 5.03 11.55
N ARG A 66 -7.60 4.68 11.98
CA ARG A 66 -6.64 5.66 12.54
C ARG A 66 -6.23 6.71 11.52
N LEU A 67 -5.99 6.29 10.27
CA LEU A 67 -5.64 7.18 9.17
C LEU A 67 -6.79 8.16 8.89
N LEU A 68 -8.03 7.68 8.72
CA LEU A 68 -9.19 8.53 8.45
C LEU A 68 -9.46 9.52 9.60
N THR A 69 -9.45 9.03 10.84
CA THR A 69 -9.60 9.87 12.04
C THR A 69 -8.54 10.97 12.10
N ARG A 70 -7.29 10.63 11.76
CA ARG A 70 -6.20 11.60 11.69
C ARG A 70 -6.41 12.61 10.58
N GLY A 71 -6.82 12.18 9.39
CA GLY A 71 -7.09 13.04 8.24
C GLY A 71 -8.18 14.06 8.55
N GLN A 72 -9.29 13.63 9.17
CA GLN A 72 -10.37 14.51 9.60
C GLN A 72 -9.90 15.50 10.67
N ARG A 73 -9.23 15.03 11.73
CA ARG A 73 -8.74 15.89 12.82
C ARG A 73 -7.76 16.96 12.33
N LEU A 74 -6.97 16.68 11.30
CA LEU A 74 -6.02 17.62 10.71
C LEU A 74 -6.58 18.41 9.53
N SER A 75 -7.87 18.24 9.20
CA SER A 75 -8.51 18.85 8.01
C SER A 75 -7.81 18.53 6.68
N LEU A 76 -7.13 17.39 6.60
CA LEU A 76 -6.48 16.88 5.38
C LEU A 76 -7.40 15.97 4.56
N LEU A 77 -8.54 15.58 5.13
CA LEU A 77 -9.52 14.70 4.50
C LEU A 77 -10.92 15.23 4.75
N ARG A 78 -11.68 15.47 3.67
CA ARG A 78 -13.07 15.91 3.77
C ARG A 78 -13.98 14.74 4.11
N GLU A 79 -15.14 15.02 4.71
CA GLU A 79 -16.10 14.00 5.14
C GLU A 79 -16.63 13.17 3.97
N ASP A 80 -16.92 13.80 2.83
CA ASP A 80 -17.37 13.16 1.59
C ASP A 80 -16.30 12.28 0.91
N GLU A 81 -15.03 12.43 1.30
CA GLU A 81 -13.90 11.67 0.73
C GLU A 81 -13.51 10.45 1.57
N GLN A 82 -14.02 10.32 2.80
CA GLN A 82 -13.55 9.31 3.75
C GLN A 82 -13.85 7.90 3.27
N GLU A 83 -15.09 7.63 2.87
CA GLU A 83 -15.50 6.29 2.45
C GLU A 83 -14.78 5.89 1.16
N ALA A 84 -14.65 6.79 0.19
CA ALA A 84 -13.95 6.52 -1.06
C ALA A 84 -12.46 6.18 -0.83
N LEU A 85 -11.79 6.87 0.10
CA LEU A 85 -10.40 6.56 0.46
C LEU A 85 -10.30 5.21 1.19
N ALA A 86 -11.22 4.95 2.13
CA ALA A 86 -11.27 3.68 2.86
C ALA A 86 -11.46 2.51 1.90
N GLU A 87 -12.42 2.63 0.98
CA GLU A 87 -12.73 1.63 -0.03
C GLU A 87 -11.54 1.37 -0.97
N SER A 88 -10.87 2.44 -1.41
CA SER A 88 -9.66 2.31 -2.24
C SER A 88 -8.54 1.56 -1.50
N LEU A 89 -8.30 1.87 -0.22
CA LEU A 89 -7.29 1.20 0.60
C LEU A 89 -7.63 -0.28 0.85
N ARG A 90 -8.89 -0.60 1.11
CA ARG A 90 -9.38 -1.99 1.25
C ARG A 90 -9.20 -2.75 -0.07
N GLY A 91 -9.59 -2.13 -1.19
CA GLY A 91 -9.45 -2.71 -2.53
C GLY A 91 -8.00 -3.04 -2.87
N LEU A 92 -7.06 -2.15 -2.58
CA LEU A 92 -5.63 -2.40 -2.78
C LEU A 92 -5.11 -3.60 -1.96
N LEU A 93 -5.59 -3.77 -0.73
CA LEU A 93 -5.23 -4.92 0.10
C LEU A 93 -5.79 -6.23 -0.46
N ILE A 94 -7.08 -6.28 -0.78
CA ILE A 94 -7.72 -7.51 -1.30
C ILE A 94 -7.12 -7.92 -2.63
N ALA A 95 -6.88 -6.96 -3.52
CA ALA A 95 -6.24 -7.20 -4.80
C ALA A 95 -4.73 -7.46 -4.69
N ARG A 96 -4.15 -7.43 -3.48
CA ARG A 96 -2.70 -7.56 -3.24
C ARG A 96 -1.86 -6.56 -4.05
N ARG A 97 -2.44 -5.40 -4.35
CA ARG A 97 -1.88 -4.33 -5.20
C ARG A 97 -1.08 -3.31 -4.42
N GLY A 98 -1.39 -3.08 -3.14
CA GLY A 98 -0.62 -2.16 -2.32
C GLY A 98 -1.00 -2.17 -0.84
N ALA A 99 -0.05 -1.76 0.00
CA ALA A 99 -0.22 -1.69 1.44
C ALA A 99 0.71 -0.63 2.06
N PRO A 100 0.38 -0.10 3.24
CA PRO A 100 1.33 0.71 3.99
C PRO A 100 2.46 -0.16 4.56
N GLY A 101 3.59 0.46 4.88
CA GLY A 101 4.73 -0.21 5.49
C GLY A 101 4.47 -0.71 6.92
N ALA A 102 5.31 -1.62 7.41
CA ALA A 102 5.12 -2.32 8.68
C ALA A 102 4.86 -1.40 9.90
N ALA A 103 5.47 -0.21 9.93
CA ALA A 103 5.25 0.79 10.97
C ALA A 103 3.77 1.18 11.12
N THR A 104 3.04 1.33 10.00
CA THR A 104 1.63 1.73 10.02
C THR A 104 0.75 0.60 10.57
N TRP A 105 1.03 -0.65 10.17
CA TRP A 105 0.38 -1.85 10.71
C TRP A 105 0.59 -1.98 12.22
N ARG A 106 1.82 -1.76 12.67
CA ARG A 106 2.24 -1.86 14.08
C ARG A 106 1.88 -0.64 14.93
N ASN A 107 1.36 0.43 14.32
CA ASN A 107 1.11 1.72 14.96
C ASN A 107 2.37 2.34 15.60
N ASP A 108 3.51 2.18 14.93
CA ASP A 108 4.77 2.80 15.35
C ASP A 108 4.86 4.24 14.83
N ALA A 109 4.59 5.20 15.71
CA ALA A 109 4.61 6.62 15.37
C ALA A 109 6.02 7.21 15.22
N LYS A 110 7.08 6.48 15.58
CA LYS A 110 8.47 6.95 15.48
C LYS A 110 9.08 6.66 14.11
N ALA A 111 8.60 5.62 13.44
CA ALA A 111 9.08 5.22 12.13
C ALA A 111 8.46 6.06 11.02
N GLU A 112 9.25 6.35 9.98
CA GLU A 112 8.80 7.08 8.80
C GLU A 112 7.71 6.27 8.05
N PRO A 113 6.50 6.83 7.81
CA PRO A 113 5.45 6.14 7.07
C PRO A 113 5.88 5.85 5.63
N ARG A 114 5.46 4.69 5.13
CA ARG A 114 5.76 4.22 3.76
C ARG A 114 4.52 3.59 3.14
N PHE A 115 4.43 3.62 1.82
CA PHE A 115 3.40 2.91 1.06
C PHE A 115 4.06 2.18 -0.10
N VAL A 116 3.73 0.91 -0.28
CA VAL A 116 4.39 0.03 -1.25
C VAL A 116 3.34 -0.59 -2.16
N LEU A 117 3.59 -0.54 -3.47
CA LEU A 117 2.79 -1.18 -4.50
C LEU A 117 3.44 -2.48 -4.96
N ASN A 118 2.66 -3.51 -5.26
CA ASN A 118 3.17 -4.81 -5.72
C ASN A 118 3.02 -4.91 -7.24
N LEU A 119 4.12 -4.81 -7.99
CA LEU A 119 4.06 -4.67 -9.45
C LEU A 119 3.34 -5.83 -10.18
N PRO A 120 3.59 -7.11 -9.86
CA PRO A 120 2.92 -8.22 -10.54
C PRO A 120 1.40 -8.21 -10.39
N ALA A 121 0.86 -7.63 -9.31
CA ALA A 121 -0.59 -7.57 -9.07
C ALA A 121 -1.33 -6.60 -10.00
N PHE A 122 -0.60 -5.89 -10.87
CA PHE A 122 -1.17 -5.04 -11.93
C PHE A 122 -1.08 -5.69 -13.31
N LEU A 123 -0.58 -6.92 -13.43
CA LEU A 123 -0.67 -7.68 -14.67
C LEU A 123 -2.05 -8.34 -14.79
N ASP A 124 -2.59 -8.35 -16.01
CA ASP A 124 -3.71 -9.21 -16.39
C ASP A 124 -3.22 -10.57 -16.92
N ASP A 125 -4.16 -11.49 -17.13
CA ASP A 125 -3.87 -12.85 -17.63
C ASP A 125 -3.31 -12.86 -19.06
N ALA A 126 -3.45 -11.76 -19.81
CA ALA A 126 -2.91 -11.60 -21.16
C ALA A 126 -1.51 -10.95 -21.17
N GLY A 127 -0.94 -10.64 -19.99
CA GLY A 127 0.36 -9.97 -19.85
C GLY A 127 0.29 -8.45 -20.01
N GLY A 128 -0.91 -7.86 -20.10
CA GLY A 128 -1.12 -6.43 -20.09
C GLY A 128 -0.91 -5.82 -18.70
N PHE A 129 -0.27 -4.65 -18.63
CA PHE A 129 -0.11 -3.91 -17.39
C PHE A 129 -1.26 -2.91 -17.21
N ASP A 130 -2.00 -3.02 -16.11
CA ASP A 130 -3.10 -2.13 -15.72
C ASP A 130 -2.58 -0.75 -15.28
N ILE A 131 -2.19 0.07 -16.27
CA ILE A 131 -1.65 1.42 -16.06
C ILE A 131 -2.64 2.31 -15.30
N ILE A 132 -3.94 2.18 -15.60
CA ILE A 132 -4.99 3.00 -14.98
C ILE A 132 -5.14 2.64 -13.50
N GLY A 133 -5.24 1.34 -13.20
CA GLY A 133 -5.28 0.85 -11.83
C GLY A 133 -4.00 1.17 -11.05
N TYR A 134 -2.83 1.10 -11.70
CA TYR A 134 -1.55 1.47 -11.10
C TYR A 134 -1.50 2.95 -10.74
N ALA A 135 -1.91 3.83 -11.66
CA ALA A 135 -1.99 5.27 -11.39
C ALA A 135 -2.96 5.59 -10.24
N ALA A 136 -4.13 4.95 -10.20
CA ALA A 136 -5.09 5.10 -9.09
C ALA A 136 -4.50 4.62 -7.74
N ALA A 137 -3.72 3.54 -7.75
CA ALA A 137 -3.05 3.02 -6.57
C ALA A 137 -1.97 3.99 -6.04
N ILE A 138 -1.18 4.58 -6.94
CA ILE A 138 -0.21 5.63 -6.61
C ILE A 138 -0.91 6.82 -5.93
N ARG A 139 -1.99 7.33 -6.52
CA ARG A 139 -2.76 8.46 -5.94
C ARG A 139 -3.30 8.13 -4.56
N THR A 140 -3.81 6.92 -4.37
CA THR A 140 -4.27 6.42 -3.06
C THR A 140 -3.13 6.39 -2.04
N GLY A 141 -1.97 5.88 -2.43
CA GLY A 141 -0.76 5.85 -1.59
C GLY A 141 -0.27 7.25 -1.20
N ILE A 142 -0.27 8.20 -2.13
CA ILE A 142 0.11 9.60 -1.87
C ILE A 142 -0.85 10.26 -0.86
N ARG A 143 -2.17 10.11 -1.04
CA ARG A 143 -3.16 10.61 -0.07
C ARG A 143 -2.97 9.98 1.31
N ALA A 144 -2.72 8.67 1.37
CA ALA A 144 -2.45 7.98 2.63
C ALA A 144 -1.19 8.52 3.32
N LEU A 145 -0.10 8.73 2.58
CA LEU A 145 1.17 9.22 3.12
C LEU A 145 1.09 10.68 3.58
N ASP A 146 0.39 11.56 2.85
CA ASP A 146 0.17 12.95 3.30
C ASP A 146 -0.57 12.97 4.65
N ILE A 147 -1.62 12.16 4.81
CA ILE A 147 -2.35 12.04 6.09
C ILE A 147 -1.47 11.44 7.20
N LEU A 148 -0.75 10.35 6.92
CA LEU A 148 0.09 9.67 7.91
C LEU A 148 1.21 10.60 8.43
N THR A 149 1.81 11.38 7.54
CA THR A 149 2.82 12.39 7.91
C THR A 149 2.18 13.65 8.54
N GLY A 150 0.86 13.78 8.46
CA GLY A 150 0.11 14.91 8.97
C GLY A 150 0.28 16.18 8.15
N GLY A 151 0.54 16.04 6.85
CA GLY A 151 0.75 17.16 5.93
C GLY A 151 1.99 17.98 6.26
N LYS A 152 3.06 17.32 6.74
CA LYS A 152 4.30 17.99 7.17
C LYS A 152 5.57 17.48 6.48
N ALA A 153 5.50 16.32 5.83
CA ALA A 153 6.68 15.78 5.17
C ALA A 153 6.97 16.54 3.87
N HIS A 154 8.25 16.82 3.64
CA HIS A 154 8.75 17.35 2.37
C HIS A 154 8.88 16.24 1.30
N ALA A 155 9.17 15.00 1.73
CA ALA A 155 9.26 13.85 0.86
C ALA A 155 8.34 12.73 1.36
N LEU A 156 7.44 12.25 0.48
CA LEU A 156 6.57 11.10 0.76
C LEU A 156 7.27 9.80 0.30
N ARG A 157 7.22 8.76 1.13
CA ARG A 157 7.88 7.47 0.85
C ARG A 157 6.92 6.48 0.19
N LEU A 158 6.60 6.75 -1.07
CA LEU A 158 5.95 5.79 -1.96
C LEU A 158 7.02 4.96 -2.68
N GLY A 159 6.79 3.66 -2.82
CA GLY A 159 7.63 2.81 -3.66
C GLY A 159 6.83 1.64 -4.23
N TYR A 160 7.53 0.78 -4.96
CA TYR A 160 6.99 -0.47 -5.45
C TYR A 160 7.95 -1.62 -5.13
N ALA A 161 7.43 -2.84 -5.20
CA ALA A 161 8.13 -4.07 -4.93
C ALA A 161 7.93 -5.09 -6.06
N ASP A 162 8.77 -6.12 -6.03
CA ASP A 162 8.73 -7.28 -6.92
C ASP A 162 8.83 -6.94 -8.42
N LEU A 163 9.79 -6.09 -8.76
CA LEU A 163 10.19 -5.85 -10.15
C LEU A 163 10.63 -7.16 -10.83
N SER A 164 11.31 -8.04 -10.09
CA SER A 164 11.68 -9.38 -10.56
C SER A 164 10.47 -10.19 -11.01
N GLY A 165 9.39 -10.21 -10.22
CA GLY A 165 8.16 -10.93 -10.55
C GLY A 165 7.47 -10.33 -11.78
N LEU A 166 7.45 -8.99 -11.90
CA LEU A 166 6.92 -8.32 -13.09
C LEU A 166 7.70 -8.73 -14.34
N LEU A 167 9.02 -8.65 -14.30
CA LEU A 167 9.88 -8.99 -15.43
C LEU A 167 9.78 -10.48 -15.80
N ALA A 168 9.73 -11.36 -14.80
CA ALA A 168 9.56 -12.80 -15.01
C ALA A 168 8.21 -13.11 -15.68
N ALA A 169 7.13 -12.47 -15.24
CA ALA A 169 5.81 -12.65 -15.84
C ALA A 169 5.72 -12.10 -17.27
N LEU A 170 6.51 -11.07 -17.61
CA LEU A 170 6.68 -10.56 -18.96
C LEU A 170 7.64 -11.41 -19.83
N GLY A 171 8.27 -12.44 -19.26
CA GLY A 171 9.25 -13.28 -19.97
C GLY A 171 10.58 -12.58 -20.26
N LEU A 172 10.93 -11.53 -19.50
CA LEU A 172 12.13 -10.73 -19.72
C LEU A 172 13.28 -11.18 -18.79
N PRO A 173 14.47 -11.50 -19.32
CA PRO A 173 15.67 -11.71 -18.50
C PRO A 173 16.01 -10.43 -17.72
N TYR A 174 16.36 -10.57 -16.44
CA TYR A 174 16.55 -9.43 -15.55
C TYR A 174 17.68 -8.47 -15.99
N ASP A 175 18.71 -8.99 -16.67
CA ASP A 175 19.88 -8.26 -17.17
C ASP A 175 19.72 -7.72 -18.61
N SER A 176 18.57 -7.99 -19.25
CA SER A 176 18.29 -7.55 -20.61
C SER A 176 18.15 -6.02 -20.74
N ALA A 177 18.26 -5.52 -21.98
CA ALA A 177 17.99 -4.10 -22.26
C ALA A 177 16.50 -3.79 -22.03
N GLU A 178 15.63 -4.70 -22.47
CA GLU A 178 14.18 -4.62 -22.36
C GLU A 178 13.72 -4.57 -20.89
N ALA A 179 14.34 -5.36 -20.00
CA ALA A 179 14.06 -5.28 -18.57
C ALA A 179 14.42 -3.93 -17.95
N ARG A 180 15.54 -3.33 -18.39
CA ARG A 180 15.93 -1.97 -17.97
C ARG A 180 14.96 -0.92 -18.49
N ASP A 181 14.48 -1.07 -19.72
CA ASP A 181 13.47 -0.18 -20.31
C ASP A 181 12.14 -0.25 -19.56
N VAL A 182 11.67 -1.46 -19.20
CA VAL A 182 10.48 -1.66 -18.36
C VAL A 182 10.66 -1.01 -16.99
N ALA A 183 11.81 -1.24 -16.33
CA ALA A 183 12.11 -0.62 -15.04
C ALA A 183 12.10 0.92 -15.13
N ALA A 184 12.71 1.48 -16.18
CA ALA A 184 12.70 2.93 -16.43
C ALA A 184 11.27 3.46 -16.65
N CYS A 185 10.47 2.76 -17.46
CA CYS A 185 9.08 3.13 -17.74
C CYS A 185 8.20 3.11 -16.47
N VAL A 186 8.26 2.04 -15.69
CA VAL A 186 7.50 1.92 -14.42
C VAL A 186 7.94 3.01 -13.44
N THR A 187 9.24 3.30 -13.33
CA THR A 187 9.73 4.35 -12.44
C THR A 187 9.25 5.73 -12.90
N ALA A 188 9.34 6.03 -14.20
CA ALA A 188 8.90 7.28 -14.78
C ALA A 188 7.39 7.50 -14.58
N LEU A 189 6.57 6.46 -14.82
CA LEU A 189 5.14 6.49 -14.57
C LEU A 189 4.84 6.72 -13.08
N THR A 190 5.50 5.97 -12.20
CA THR A 190 5.34 6.10 -10.74
C THR A 190 5.59 7.53 -10.30
N ARG A 191 6.71 8.11 -10.74
CA ARG A 191 7.07 9.48 -10.40
C ARG A 191 6.08 10.49 -10.99
N GLY A 192 5.77 10.38 -12.28
CA GLY A 192 4.86 11.32 -12.95
C GLY A 192 3.49 11.41 -12.26
N VAL A 193 2.90 10.26 -11.91
CA VAL A 193 1.61 10.21 -11.20
C VAL A 193 1.76 10.69 -9.75
N ALA A 194 2.84 10.34 -9.06
CA ALA A 194 3.07 10.78 -7.69
C ALA A 194 3.24 12.30 -7.57
N GLU A 195 4.01 12.91 -8.48
CA GLU A 195 4.20 14.36 -8.57
C GLU A 195 2.89 15.06 -8.93
N PHE A 196 2.12 14.51 -9.88
CA PHE A 196 0.78 15.03 -10.21
C PHE A 196 -0.16 15.01 -9.00
N ALA A 197 -0.22 13.89 -8.28
CA ALA A 197 -1.02 13.77 -7.07
C ALA A 197 -0.53 14.73 -5.96
N SER A 198 0.77 14.95 -5.85
CA SER A 198 1.37 15.92 -4.93
C SER A 198 0.98 17.35 -5.29
N ALA A 199 0.93 17.69 -6.58
CA ALA A 199 0.47 18.99 -7.06
C ALA A 199 -1.00 19.25 -6.69
N GLU A 200 -1.88 18.27 -6.85
CA GLU A 200 -3.28 18.38 -6.39
C GLU A 200 -3.40 18.60 -4.87
N LEU A 201 -2.50 18.00 -4.07
CA LEU A 201 -2.43 18.28 -2.64
C LEU A 201 -1.92 19.70 -2.37
N ALA A 202 -0.94 20.18 -3.13
CA ALA A 202 -0.40 21.53 -3.01
C ALA A 202 -1.44 22.60 -3.37
N GLU A 203 -2.32 22.35 -4.35
CA GLU A 203 -3.45 23.24 -4.66
C GLU A 203 -4.42 23.38 -3.47
N ARG A 204 -4.59 22.32 -2.68
CA ARG A 204 -5.50 22.30 -1.52
C ARG A 204 -4.86 22.84 -0.23
N PHE A 205 -3.58 22.54 0.00
CA PHE A 205 -2.92 22.72 1.29
C PHE A 205 -1.67 23.62 1.24
N GLY A 206 -1.33 24.14 0.06
CA GLY A 206 -0.12 24.90 -0.19
C GLY A 206 1.09 24.01 -0.54
N ALA A 207 1.92 24.49 -1.46
CA ALA A 207 3.17 23.84 -1.81
C ALA A 207 4.19 23.94 -0.66
N ARG A 208 4.88 22.83 -0.37
CA ARG A 208 5.92 22.75 0.66
C ARG A 208 7.33 22.89 0.08
N GLU A 209 7.49 22.50 -1.18
CA GLU A 209 8.73 22.57 -1.93
C GLU A 209 8.40 22.82 -3.40
N SER A 210 9.34 23.39 -4.15
CA SER A 210 9.19 23.55 -5.60
C SER A 210 9.33 22.20 -6.29
N ALA A 211 8.51 21.96 -7.32
CA ALA A 211 8.63 20.75 -8.12
C ALA A 211 10.05 20.64 -8.72
N CYS A 212 10.76 19.56 -8.40
CA CYS A 212 12.05 19.28 -9.01
C CYS A 212 11.83 18.63 -10.38
N LEU A 213 11.88 19.44 -11.44
CA LEU A 213 11.70 18.98 -12.82
C LEU A 213 12.87 18.13 -13.36
N PHE A 214 13.97 18.04 -12.61
CA PHE A 214 15.13 17.26 -13.00
C PHE A 214 15.11 15.89 -12.35
N TRP A 215 15.51 14.87 -13.12
CA TRP A 215 15.83 13.57 -12.56
C TRP A 215 17.14 13.71 -11.78
N PRO A 216 17.17 13.46 -10.45
CA PRO A 216 18.45 13.40 -9.77
C PRO A 216 19.26 12.28 -10.42
N ALA A 217 20.53 12.54 -10.74
CA ALA A 217 21.40 11.48 -11.19
C ALA A 217 21.34 10.33 -10.17
N PRO A 218 21.20 9.07 -10.60
CA PRO A 218 21.28 7.95 -9.66
C PRO A 218 22.59 8.05 -8.86
N PRO A 219 22.57 7.71 -7.57
CA PRO A 219 23.74 7.80 -6.70
C PRO A 219 24.91 6.93 -7.17
#